data_AF-A0A5C6TUW5-F1
#
_entry.id   AF-A0A5C6TUW5-F1
#
_cell.length_a   1.000
_cell.length_b   1.000
_cell.length_c   1.000
_cell.angle_alpha   90.00
_cell.angle_beta   90.00
_cell.angle_gamma   90.00
#
_symmetry.space_group_name_H-M   'P 1'
#
loop_
_entity.id
_entity.type
_entity.pdbx_description
1 polymer ?
#
loop_
_entity_poly.entity_id
_entity_poly.type
_entity_poly.pdbx_seq_one_letter_code
_entity_poly.pdbx_strand_id
1 'polypeptide(L)'
;MKFKTYLLSYNYQGAQWSAEIKAASFDDARSRLRSLGLNGQVDGELIARIPANTITHFPVSILLPVIVATRNFLHRLFRTRP
;
A
#
# COMPACT_ATOMS: atom_id res chain seq x y z
N MET A 1 19.18 -8.95 7.73
CA MET A 1 17.83 -8.36 7.90
C MET A 1 17.26 -8.04 6.52
N LYS A 2 16.01 -8.41 6.24
CA LYS A 2 15.36 -8.13 4.94
C LYS A 2 14.50 -6.87 5.08
N PHE A 3 14.83 -5.81 4.35
CA PHE A 3 14.03 -4.59 4.32
C PHE A 3 12.86 -4.73 3.34
N LYS A 4 11.71 -4.22 3.76
CA LYS A 4 10.48 -4.10 2.97
C LYS A 4 10.19 -2.62 2.77
N THR A 5 9.47 -2.31 1.69
CA THR A 5 9.01 -0.95 1.44
C THR A 5 7.64 -0.76 2.08
N TYR A 6 7.48 0.28 2.87
CA TYR A 6 6.22 0.69 3.47
C TYR A 6 5.78 2.03 2.90
N LEU A 7 4.48 2.18 2.68
CA LEU A 7 3.87 3.44 2.32
C LEU A 7 3.46 4.17 3.59
N LEU A 8 3.74 5.47 3.64
CA LEU A 8 3.26 6.36 4.69
C LEU A 8 2.51 7.52 4.08
N SER A 9 1.50 8.01 4.79
CA SER A 9 0.70 9.18 4.42
C SER A 9 0.70 10.18 5.55
N TYR A 10 0.89 11.46 5.23
CA TYR A 10 0.90 12.55 6.19
C TYR A 10 0.26 13.80 5.58
N ASN A 11 -0.27 14.68 6.43
CA ASN A 11 -0.84 15.95 5.98
C ASN A 11 0.15 17.08 6.20
N TYR A 12 0.35 17.92 5.18
CA TYR A 12 1.18 19.10 5.25
C TYR A 12 0.54 20.24 4.45
N GLN A 13 0.30 21.38 5.12
CA GLN A 13 -0.35 22.56 4.55
C GLN A 13 -1.72 22.26 3.88
N GLY A 14 -2.52 21.39 4.49
CA GLY A 14 -3.84 21.01 3.97
C GLY A 14 -3.81 20.05 2.77
N ALA A 15 -2.62 19.66 2.29
CA ALA A 15 -2.46 18.62 1.27
C ALA A 15 -2.04 17.30 1.92
N GLN A 16 -2.58 16.20 1.38
CA GLN A 16 -2.14 14.86 1.74
C GLN A 16 -0.95 14.46 0.88
N TRP A 17 0.12 14.03 1.53
CA TRP A 17 1.34 13.55 0.92
C TRP A 17 1.52 12.07 1.25
N SER A 18 2.10 11.33 0.30
CA SER A 18 2.50 9.94 0.52
C SER A 18 3.98 9.78 0.20
N ALA A 19 4.69 9.01 1.02
CA ALA A 19 6.09 8.69 0.81
C ALA A 19 6.34 7.20 1.03
N GLU A 20 7.49 6.74 0.57
CA GLU A 20 7.95 5.37 0.77
C GLU A 20 9.11 5.33 1.74
N ILE A 21 9.08 4.36 2.66
CA ILE A 21 10.17 4.13 3.60
C ILE A 21 10.56 2.66 3.61
N LYS A 22 11.87 2.40 3.60
CA LYS A 22 12.40 1.05 3.81
C LYS A 22 12.47 0.77 5.30
N ALA A 23 11.87 -0.32 5.75
CA ALA A 23 11.90 -0.75 7.16
C ALA A 23 11.93 -2.28 7.26
N ALA A 24 12.45 -2.81 8.37
CA ALA A 24 12.52 -4.25 8.60
C ALA A 24 11.15 -4.84 9.01
N SER A 25 10.29 -4.01 9.59
CA SER A 25 8.94 -4.36 10.03
C SER A 25 8.02 -3.14 10.01
N PHE A 26 6.73 -3.37 10.22
CA PHE A 26 5.74 -2.29 10.34
C PHE A 26 6.04 -1.37 11.53
N ASP A 27 6.46 -1.95 12.67
CA ASP A 27 6.83 -1.17 13.86
C ASP A 27 8.08 -0.33 13.63
N ASP A 28 9.08 -0.85 12.89
CA ASP A 28 10.26 -0.08 12.47
C ASP A 28 9.84 1.08 11.55
N ALA A 29 8.95 0.85 10.59
CA ALA A 29 8.41 1.92 9.73
C ALA A 29 7.71 3.01 10.56
N ARG A 30 6.90 2.62 11.55
CA ARG A 30 6.19 3.54 12.44
C ARG A 30 7.14 4.33 13.34
N SER A 31 8.17 3.68 13.86
CA SER A 31 9.21 4.32 14.67
C SER A 31 9.95 5.38 13.86
N ARG A 32 10.29 5.06 12.60
CA ARG A 32 10.94 6.02 11.70
C ARG A 32 10.03 7.19 11.35
N LEU A 33 8.75 6.94 11.06
CA LEU A 33 7.77 8.01 10.81
C LEU A 33 7.70 9.00 11.99
N ARG A 34 7.69 8.47 13.22
CA ARG A 34 7.73 9.30 14.43
C ARG A 34 9.03 10.09 14.56
N SER A 35 10.18 9.47 14.25
CA SER A 35 11.48 10.17 14.29
C SER A 35 11.60 11.29 13.27
N LEU A 36 10.83 11.24 12.18
CA LEU A 36 10.77 12.30 11.18
C LEU A 36 9.87 13.47 11.61
N GLY A 37 9.19 13.37 12.76
CA GLY A 37 8.27 14.41 13.24
C GLY A 37 7.02 14.59 12.38
N LEU A 38 6.72 13.63 11.50
CA LEU A 38 5.57 13.69 10.62
C LEU A 38 4.32 13.19 11.35
N ASN A 39 3.30 14.04 11.43
CA ASN A 39 1.95 13.63 11.86
C ASN A 39 1.25 12.90 10.71
N GLY A 40 1.55 11.62 10.60
CA GLY A 40 1.00 10.72 9.59
C GLY A 40 0.77 9.31 10.11
N GLN A 41 0.48 8.41 9.17
CA GLN A 41 0.30 6.98 9.44
C GLN A 41 1.08 6.13 8.44
N VAL A 42 1.39 4.91 8.84
CA VAL A 42 1.92 3.88 7.92
C VAL A 42 0.72 3.14 7.34
N ASP A 43 0.52 3.25 6.03
CA ASP A 43 -0.65 2.67 5.35
C ASP A 43 -0.48 1.16 5.09
N GLY A 44 0.77 0.68 5.01
CA GLY A 44 1.08 -0.73 4.87
C GLY A 44 2.35 -1.00 4.07
N GLU A 45 2.59 -2.28 3.78
CA GLU A 45 3.69 -2.73 2.93
C GLU A 45 3.34 -2.54 1.45
N LEU A 46 4.23 -1.92 0.68
CA LEU A 46 4.10 -1.77 -0.76
C LEU A 46 4.40 -3.10 -1.43
N ILE A 47 3.34 -3.80 -1.85
CA ILE A 47 3.43 -5.10 -2.52
C ILE A 47 3.62 -5.00 -4.04
N ALA A 48 3.16 -3.91 -4.66
CA ALA A 48 3.26 -3.68 -6.09
C ALA A 48 3.16 -2.19 -6.40
N ARG A 49 3.95 -1.73 -7.39
CA ARG A 49 3.81 -0.41 -7.99
C ARG A 49 3.28 -0.60 -9.40
N ILE A 50 2.09 -0.07 -9.66
CA ILE A 50 1.49 -0.06 -11.01
C ILE A 50 1.85 1.28 -11.63
N PRO A 51 2.76 1.33 -12.62
CA PRO A 51 3.15 2.61 -13.18
C PRO A 51 2.02 3.12 -14.09
N ALA A 52 1.71 4.40 -13.97
CA ALA A 52 0.57 5.02 -14.66
C ALA A 52 0.67 4.93 -16.19
N ASN A 53 1.88 4.72 -16.73
CA ASN A 53 2.12 4.47 -18.16
C ASN A 53 1.72 3.06 -18.63
N THR A 54 1.39 2.13 -17.72
CA THR A 54 0.88 0.79 -18.09
C THR A 54 -0.62 0.86 -18.44
N ILE A 55 -1.31 1.88 -17.92
CA ILE A 55 -2.73 2.15 -18.17
C ILE A 55 -3.00 2.50 -19.64
N THR A 56 -2.00 2.99 -20.36
CA THR A 56 -2.12 3.32 -21.79
C THR A 56 -2.20 2.07 -22.69
N HIS A 57 -1.77 0.89 -22.23
CA HIS A 57 -1.88 -0.36 -23.00
C HIS A 57 -2.99 -1.30 -22.50
N PHE A 58 -3.39 -1.20 -21.24
CA PHE A 58 -4.55 -1.92 -20.69
C PHE A 58 -5.49 -0.94 -19.99
N PRO A 59 -6.77 -0.85 -20.39
CA PRO A 59 -7.69 0.08 -19.75
C PRO A 59 -7.87 -0.30 -18.27
N VAL A 60 -7.73 0.69 -17.38
CA VAL A 60 -7.90 0.55 -15.91
C VAL A 60 -9.23 -0.10 -15.54
N SER A 61 -10.23 0.04 -16.41
CA SER A 61 -11.54 -0.60 -16.29
C SER A 61 -11.51 -2.12 -16.30
N ILE A 62 -10.42 -2.78 -16.72
CA ILE A 62 -10.27 -4.25 -16.69
C ILE A 62 -9.42 -4.69 -15.50
N LEU A 63 -8.32 -3.98 -15.23
CA LEU A 63 -7.34 -4.37 -14.20
C LEU A 63 -7.90 -4.30 -12.78
N LEU A 64 -8.62 -3.21 -12.45
CA LEU A 64 -9.22 -3.05 -11.12
C LEU A 64 -10.28 -4.11 -10.82
N PRO A 65 -11.26 -4.41 -11.70
CA PRO A 65 -12.22 -5.48 -11.45
C PRO A 65 -11.56 -6.84 -11.29
N VAL A 66 -10.50 -7.15 -12.06
CA VAL A 66 -9.78 -8.44 -11.90
C VAL A 66 -9.17 -8.54 -10.52
N ILE A 67 -8.44 -7.52 -10.05
CA ILE A 67 -7.83 -7.52 -8.71
C ILE A 67 -8.91 -7.62 -7.62
N VAL A 68 -10.01 -6.86 -7.75
CA VAL A 68 -11.13 -6.90 -6.80
C VAL A 68 -11.85 -8.25 -6.84
N ALA A 69 -12.07 -8.82 -8.02
CA ALA A 69 -12.69 -10.13 -8.19
C ALA A 69 -11.83 -11.24 -7.61
N THR A 70 -10.51 -11.22 -7.85
CA THR A 70 -9.58 -12.17 -7.23
C THR A 70 -9.60 -12.04 -5.71
N ARG A 71 -9.56 -10.83 -5.15
CA ARG A 71 -9.66 -10.61 -3.71
C ARG A 71 -10.99 -11.11 -3.14
N ASN A 72 -12.12 -10.77 -3.77
CA ASN A 72 -13.45 -11.19 -3.33
C ASN A 72 -13.64 -12.70 -3.44
N PHE A 73 -13.10 -13.30 -4.51
CA PHE A 73 -13.15 -14.74 -4.74
C PHE A 73 -12.30 -15.50 -3.71
N LEU A 74 -11.07 -15.04 -3.44
CA LEU A 74 -10.22 -15.59 -2.38
C LEU A 74 -10.89 -15.45 -1.01
N HIS A 75 -11.42 -14.27 -0.69
CA HIS A 75 -12.16 -14.06 0.57
C HIS A 75 -13.39 -14.98 0.69
N ARG A 76 -14.08 -15.25 -0.42
CA ARG A 76 -15.21 -16.19 -0.45
C ARG A 76 -14.76 -17.65 -0.26
N LEU A 77 -13.63 -18.05 -0.84
CA LEU A 77 -13.05 -19.39 -0.69
C LEU A 77 -12.56 -19.66 0.74
N PHE A 78 -11.99 -18.66 1.42
CA PHE A 78 -11.52 -18.81 2.79
C PHE A 78 -12.62 -18.70 3.85
N ARG A 79 -13.81 -18.17 3.51
CA ARG A 79 -14.97 -18.10 4.43
C ARG A 79 -15.76 -19.40 4.51
N THR A 80 -15.49 -20.39 3.65
CA THR A 80 -16.24 -21.66 3.57
C THR A 80 -15.51 -22.88 4.15
N ARG A 81 -14.52 -22.69 5.04
CA ARG A 81 -14.06 -23.81 5.88
C ARG A 81 -14.71 -23.70 7.28
N PRO A 82 -15.54 -24.69 7.68
CA PRO A 82 -16.12 -24.77 9.02
C PRO A 82 -15.06 -24.99 10.10
#